data_AF-A0A930RE83-F1
#
_entry.id   AF-A0A930RE83-F1
#
_cell.length_a   1.000
_cell.length_b   1.000
_cell.length_c   1.000
_cell.angle_alpha   90.00
_cell.angle_beta   90.00
_cell.angle_gamma   90.00
#
_symmetry.space_group_name_H-M   'P 1'
#
loop_
_entity.id
_entity.type
_entity.pdbx_description
1 polymer ?
#
loop_
_entity_poly.entity_id
_entity_poly.type
_entity_poly.pdbx_seq_one_letter_code
_entity_poly.pdbx_strand_id
1 'polypeptide(L)'
;YLISNALYALFQPIFDNDLQERLPSEVRATMLSVYSMMFSLSMIVFFPLTGWLIDNLGFVVTFLYLGFFLVMISLLLPVFLGKMAKRIDDKIIP
;
A
#
# COMPACT_ATOMS: atom_id res chain seq x y z
N TYR A 1 8.78 -16.46 0.35
CA TYR A 1 9.70 -15.61 -0.43
C TYR A 1 9.36 -15.61 -1.92
N LEU A 2 9.51 -16.74 -2.65
CA LEU A 2 9.26 -16.79 -4.11
C LEU A 2 7.85 -16.36 -4.52
N ILE A 3 6.82 -16.86 -3.85
CA ILE A 3 5.41 -16.49 -4.15
C ILE A 3 5.16 -14.99 -3.90
N SER A 4 5.69 -14.43 -2.82
CA SER A 4 5.54 -13.01 -2.50
C SER A 4 6.20 -12.12 -3.55
N ASN A 5 7.41 -12.48 -3.99
CA ASN A 5 8.11 -11.73 -5.04
C ASN A 5 7.44 -11.89 -6.40
N ALA A 6 6.93 -13.08 -6.72
CA ALA A 6 6.16 -13.31 -7.96
C ALA A 6 4.88 -12.47 -7.98
N LEU A 7 4.13 -12.44 -6.86
CA LEU A 7 2.94 -11.61 -6.72
C LEU A 7 3.28 -10.12 -6.86
N TYR A 8 4.35 -9.66 -6.19
CA TYR A 8 4.81 -8.28 -6.30
C TYR A 8 5.20 -7.91 -7.74
N ALA A 9 5.99 -8.77 -8.41
CA ALA A 9 6.46 -8.54 -9.78
C ALA A 9 5.32 -8.51 -10.81
N LEU A 10 4.23 -9.24 -10.56
CA LEU A 10 3.03 -9.18 -11.40
C LEU A 10 2.16 -7.97 -11.08
N PHE A 11 2.03 -7.61 -9.80
CA PHE A 11 1.18 -6.52 -9.36
C PHE A 11 1.74 -5.15 -9.76
N GLN A 12 3.05 -4.97 -9.62
CA GLN A 12 3.73 -3.70 -9.88
C GLN A 12 3.41 -3.13 -11.29
N PRO A 13 3.60 -3.86 -12.41
CA PRO A 13 3.33 -3.32 -13.74
C PRO A 13 1.84 -3.04 -13.98
N ILE A 14 0.94 -3.84 -13.41
CA ILE A 14 -0.52 -3.62 -13.54
C ILE A 14 -0.91 -2.31 -12.85
N PHE A 15 -0.42 -2.12 -11.63
CA PHE A 15 -0.70 -0.94 -10.83
C PHE A 15 -0.10 0.34 -11.44
N ASP A 16 1.16 0.27 -11.86
CA ASP A 16 1.85 1.41 -12.50
C ASP A 16 1.20 1.80 -13.83
N ASN A 17 0.64 0.85 -14.57
CA ASN A 17 -0.08 1.13 -15.81
C ASN A 17 -1.45 1.79 -15.56
N ASP A 18 -2.26 1.28 -14.62
CA ASP A 18 -3.56 1.88 -14.27
C ASP A 18 -3.40 3.30 -13.69
N LEU A 19 -2.40 3.53 -12.84
CA LEU A 19 -2.06 4.87 -12.36
C LEU A 19 -1.73 5.81 -13.50
N GLN A 20 -0.89 5.37 -14.44
CA GLN A 20 -0.49 6.16 -15.59
C GLN A 20 -1.68 6.49 -16.50
N GLU A 21 -2.58 5.54 -16.75
CA GLU A 21 -3.79 5.73 -17.56
C GLU A 21 -4.75 6.76 -16.95
N ARG A 22 -4.84 6.83 -15.62
CA ARG A 22 -5.66 7.83 -14.90
C ARG A 22 -5.04 9.22 -14.84
N LEU A 23 -3.74 9.34 -15.14
CA LEU A 23 -3.01 10.61 -15.04
C LEU A 23 -2.92 11.33 -16.41
N PRO A 24 -3.26 12.64 -16.47
CA PRO A 24 -3.05 13.44 -17.67
C PRO A 24 -1.58 13.42 -18.10
N SER A 25 -1.32 13.34 -19.40
CA SER A 25 0.02 13.17 -19.94
C SER A 25 0.97 14.32 -19.60
N GLU A 26 0.43 15.52 -19.39
CA GLU A 26 1.19 16.73 -19.06
C GLU A 26 1.83 16.67 -17.67
N VAL A 27 1.20 15.98 -16.72
CA VAL A 27 1.65 15.93 -15.31
C VAL A 27 2.11 14.54 -14.87
N ARG A 28 2.02 13.52 -15.73
CA ARG A 28 2.34 12.12 -15.40
C ARG A 28 3.72 11.96 -14.77
N ALA A 29 4.75 12.59 -15.34
CA ALA A 29 6.12 12.53 -14.82
C ALA A 29 6.24 13.16 -13.42
N THR A 30 5.58 14.30 -13.20
CA THR A 30 5.55 14.98 -11.90
C THR A 30 4.81 14.14 -10.86
N MET A 31 3.65 13.59 -11.19
CA MET A 31 2.85 12.76 -10.29
C MET A 31 3.56 11.46 -9.93
N LEU A 32 4.25 10.82 -10.89
CA LEU A 32 5.07 9.64 -10.63
C LEU A 32 6.27 9.96 -9.72
N SER A 33 6.85 11.14 -9.87
CA SER A 33 7.92 11.63 -8.98
C SER A 33 7.40 11.87 -7.57
N VAL A 34 6.22 12.50 -7.42
CA VAL A 34 5.56 12.70 -6.13
C VAL A 34 5.24 11.35 -5.48
N TYR A 35 4.72 10.39 -6.24
CA TYR A 35 4.48 9.02 -5.74
C TYR A 35 5.76 8.39 -5.17
N SER A 36 6.86 8.46 -5.94
CA SER A 36 8.17 7.97 -5.49
C SER A 36 8.65 8.70 -4.23
N MET A 37 8.47 10.03 -4.15
CA MET A 37 8.83 10.81 -2.97
C MET A 37 8.02 10.43 -1.74
N MET A 38 6.71 10.19 -1.89
CA MET A 38 5.84 9.74 -0.79
C MET A 38 6.28 8.37 -0.28
N PHE A 39 6.68 7.47 -1.17
CA PHE A 39 7.26 6.19 -0.78
C PHE A 39 8.56 6.38 0.02
N SER A 40 9.48 7.22 -0.47
CA SER A 40 10.72 7.52 0.25
C SER A 40 10.48 8.18 1.60
N LEU A 41 9.57 9.15 1.70
CA LEU A 41 9.21 9.81 2.95
C LEU A 41 8.58 8.83 3.94
N SER A 42 7.78 7.88 3.45
CA SER A 42 7.24 6.81 4.28
C SER A 42 8.37 5.95 4.86
N MET A 43 9.37 5.58 4.05
CA MET A 43 10.52 4.79 4.51
C MET A 43 11.30 5.46 5.65
N ILE A 44 11.44 6.79 5.62
CA ILE A 44 12.09 7.56 6.70
C ILE A 44 11.37 7.38 8.04
N VAL A 45 10.06 7.15 8.04
CA VAL A 45 9.29 6.90 9.27
C VAL A 45 9.26 5.41 9.62
N PHE A 46 8.97 4.55 8.65
CA PHE A 46 8.77 3.12 8.88
C PHE A 46 10.05 2.39 9.27
N PHE A 47 11.22 2.76 8.72
CA PHE A 47 12.47 2.09 9.03
C PHE A 47 12.93 2.33 10.47
N PRO A 48 13.02 3.57 10.98
CA PRO A 48 13.36 3.80 12.38
C PRO A 48 12.32 3.24 13.35
N LEU A 49 11.03 3.33 13.01
CA LEU A 49 9.97 2.75 13.83
C LEU A 49 10.15 1.23 13.95
N THR A 50 10.37 0.54 12.84
CA THR A 50 10.59 -0.91 12.85
C THR A 50 11.88 -1.27 13.58
N GLY A 51 12.96 -0.50 13.38
CA GLY A 51 14.22 -0.67 14.11
C GLY A 51 14.03 -0.53 15.62
N TRP A 52 13.31 0.50 16.06
CA TRP A 52 12.98 0.70 17.47
C TRP A 52 12.13 -0.45 18.03
N LEU A 53 11.15 -0.96 17.29
CA LEU A 53 10.40 -2.16 17.73
C LEU A 53 11.34 -3.37 17.88
N ILE A 54 12.25 -3.58 16.93
CA ILE A 54 13.22 -4.68 16.97
C ILE A 54 14.12 -4.56 18.20
N ASP A 55 14.62 -3.36 18.50
CA ASP A 55 15.53 -3.14 19.64
C ASP A 55 14.85 -3.43 20.99
N ASN A 56 13.54 -3.19 21.11
CA ASN A 56 12.80 -3.37 22.36
C ASN A 56 12.13 -4.76 22.51
N LEU A 57 11.60 -5.32 21.42
CA LEU A 57 10.79 -6.56 21.44
C LEU A 57 11.53 -7.76 20.85
N GLY A 58 12.68 -7.51 20.21
CA GLY A 58 13.40 -8.50 19.43
C GLY A 58 12.81 -8.71 18.04
N PHE A 59 13.62 -9.32 17.16
CA PHE A 59 13.28 -9.55 15.76
C PHE A 59 12.00 -10.39 15.59
N VAL A 60 11.90 -11.53 16.29
CA VAL A 60 10.81 -12.51 16.10
C VAL A 60 9.45 -11.89 16.40
N VAL A 61 9.32 -11.24 17.56
CA VAL A 61 8.06 -10.64 18.00
C VAL A 61 7.67 -9.47 17.10
N THR A 62 8.63 -8.64 16.70
CA THR A 62 8.38 -7.50 15.81
C THR A 62 7.87 -7.94 14.45
N PHE A 63 8.54 -8.91 13.80
CA PHE A 63 8.09 -9.41 12.51
C PHE A 63 6.74 -10.13 12.57
N LEU A 64 6.42 -10.79 13.69
CA LEU A 64 5.12 -11.42 13.89
C LEU A 64 4.00 -10.37 13.96
N TYR A 65 4.19 -9.30 14.72
CA TYR A 65 3.25 -8.17 14.75
C TYR A 65 3.11 -7.49 13.39
N LEU A 66 4.22 -7.24 12.70
CA LEU A 66 4.21 -6.62 11.37
C LEU A 66 3.45 -7.48 10.36
N GLY A 67 3.70 -8.80 10.37
CA GLY A 67 3.01 -9.75 9.51
C GLY A 67 1.52 -9.84 9.80
N PHE A 68 1.13 -9.92 11.07
CA PHE A 68 -0.27 -9.91 11.48
C PHE A 68 -0.99 -8.63 11.05
N PHE A 69 -0.34 -7.48 11.25
CA PHE A 69 -0.85 -6.18 10.83
C PHE A 69 -1.08 -6.09 9.31
N LEU A 70 -0.14 -6.59 8.51
CA LEU A 70 -0.28 -6.63 7.05
C LEU A 70 -1.44 -7.53 6.59
N VAL A 71 -1.59 -8.71 7.20
CA VAL A 71 -2.72 -9.62 6.89
C VAL A 71 -4.04 -8.96 7.26
N MET A 72 -4.14 -8.37 8.45
CA MET A 72 -5.32 -7.62 8.88
C MET A 72 -5.71 -6.52 7.90
N ILE A 73 -4.75 -5.70 7.44
CA ILE A 73 -5.00 -4.65 6.45
C ILE A 73 -5.48 -5.24 5.13
N SER A 74 -4.80 -6.28 4.63
CA SER A 74 -5.13 -6.90 3.35
C SER A 74 -6.56 -7.46 3.32
N LEU A 75 -7.08 -7.93 4.45
CA LEU A 75 -8.46 -8.40 4.59
C LEU A 75 -9.46 -7.26 4.78
N LEU A 76 -9.08 -6.22 5.55
CA LEU A 76 -9.93 -5.06 5.81
C LEU A 76 -10.14 -4.17 4.58
N LEU A 77 -9.09 -3.97 3.76
CA LEU A 77 -9.10 -3.08 2.62
C LEU A 77 -10.23 -3.38 1.60
N PRO A 78 -10.40 -4.62 1.08
CA PRO A 78 -11.49 -4.93 0.14
C PRO A 78 -12.86 -4.80 0.79
N VAL A 79 -13.00 -5.15 2.08
CA VAL A 79 -14.26 -4.99 2.81
C VAL A 79 -14.61 -3.51 2.97
N PHE A 80 -13.64 -2.67 3.28
CA PHE A 80 -13.84 -1.24 3.47
C PHE A 80 -14.11 -0.52 2.15
N LEU A 81 -13.35 -0.84 1.10
CA LEU A 81 -13.57 -0.34 -0.26
C LEU A 81 -14.95 -0.76 -0.79
N GLY A 82 -15.34 -2.02 -0.60
CA GLY A 82 -16.67 -2.51 -0.97
C GLY A 82 -17.80 -1.82 -0.21
N LYS A 83 -17.60 -1.49 1.08
CA LYS A 83 -18.55 -0.71 1.87
C LYS A 83 -18.65 0.75 1.39
N MET A 84 -17.54 1.38 1.01
CA MET A 84 -17.55 2.74 0.50
C MET A 84 -18.16 2.83 -0.91
N ALA A 85 -17.86 1.88 -1.79
CA ALA A 85 -18.46 1.80 -3.12
C ALA A 85 -19.99 1.72 -3.02
N LYS A 86 -20.52 0.84 -2.15
CA LYS A 86 -21.97 0.75 -1.91
C LYS A 86 -22.59 2.04 -1.38
N ARG A 87 -21.90 2.77 -0.49
CA ARG A 87 -22.38 4.07 0.00
C ARG A 87 -22.41 5.16 -1.07
N ILE A 88 -21.55 5.07 -2.08
CA ILE A 88 -21.53 6.03 -3.19
C ILE A 88 -22.68 5.71 -4.15
N ASP A 89 -22.90 4.44 -4.48
CA ASP A 89 -24.05 4.02 -5.31
C ASP A 89 -25.40 4.35 -4.64
N ASP A 90 -25.56 4.09 -3.34
CA ASP A 90 -26.78 4.44 -2.59
C ASP A 90 -27.03 5.96 -2.54
N LYS A 91 -26.01 6.80 -2.75
CA LYS A 91 -26.15 8.27 -2.78
C LYS A 91 -26.44 8.81 -4.18
N ILE A 92 -26.26 7.99 -5.22
CA ILE A 92 -26.43 8.35 -6.63
C ILE A 92 -27.82 7.91 -7.14
N ILE A 93 -28.52 7.01 -6.45
CA ILE A 93 -29.90 6.65 -6.73
C ILE A 93 -30.83 7.39 -5.74
N PRO A 94 -31.55 8.44 -6.16
CA PRO A 94 -32.63 9.05 -5.37
C PRO A 94 -33.87 8.13 -5.26
#